data_AF-A0A7C4RFV3-F1
#
_entry.id   AF-A0A7C4RFV3-F1
#
_cell.length_a   1.000
_cell.length_b   1.000
_cell.length_c   1.000
_cell.angle_alpha   90.00
_cell.angle_beta   90.00
_cell.angle_gamma   90.00
#
_symmetry.space_group_name_H-M   'P 1'
#
loop_
_entity.id
_entity.type
_entity.pdbx_description
1 polymer ?
#
loop_
_entity_poly.entity_id
_entity_poly.type
_entity_poly.pdbx_seq_one_letter_code
_entity_poly.pdbx_strand_id
1 'polypeptide(L)'
;EYELGPNGAMVAASDLIAVNLEKVKEDIEEYKPDYVIVDTPGQLELFAFRESGPYVAHNLSGENRVVLFLFDFTISSTPFNFLSTTLLYNSLKLRLNLPQIPVLTKIDMNRRMAKKIMDWCTDPHTLEKEISVEKGGERYLLATEIFRAFSRLSLIPVPLPVSAITWDGMLNLGSAIANILRGGEEYSE
;
A
#
# COMPACT_ATOMS: atom_id res chain seq x y z
N GLU A 1 -28.87 13.69 -15.00
CA GLU A 1 -28.07 13.57 -16.23
C GLU A 1 -27.47 12.17 -16.45
N TYR A 2 -27.12 11.39 -15.42
CA TYR A 2 -26.63 10.01 -15.62
C TYR A 2 -27.45 8.87 -14.94
N GLU A 3 -28.42 9.15 -14.06
CA GLU A 3 -29.28 8.15 -13.41
C GLU A 3 -28.54 6.93 -12.78
N LEU A 4 -27.33 7.15 -12.29
CA LEU A 4 -26.49 6.08 -11.72
C LEU A 4 -26.78 5.87 -10.23
N GLY A 5 -26.81 4.60 -9.80
CA GLY A 5 -26.70 4.24 -8.40
C GLY A 5 -25.30 4.49 -7.82
N PRO A 6 -25.08 4.37 -6.50
CA PRO A 6 -23.83 4.76 -5.84
C PRO A 6 -22.56 4.14 -6.44
N ASN A 7 -22.58 2.83 -6.74
CA ASN A 7 -21.44 2.16 -7.37
C ASN A 7 -21.20 2.64 -8.81
N GLY A 8 -22.27 2.85 -9.59
CA GLY A 8 -22.17 3.39 -10.94
C GLY A 8 -21.61 4.80 -10.96
N ALA A 9 -22.01 5.64 -10.00
CA ALA A 9 -21.50 7.00 -9.85
C ALA A 9 -20.00 7.01 -9.51
N MET A 10 -19.53 6.12 -8.63
CA MET A 10 -18.10 6.01 -8.32
C MET A 10 -17.27 5.54 -9.51
N VAL A 11 -17.81 4.61 -10.31
CA VAL A 11 -17.17 4.17 -11.56
C VAL A 11 -17.09 5.32 -12.56
N ALA A 12 -18.19 6.01 -12.81
CA ALA A 12 -18.22 7.14 -13.73
C ALA A 12 -17.27 8.26 -13.26
N ALA A 13 -17.19 8.54 -11.96
CA ALA A 13 -16.25 9.51 -11.41
C ALA A 13 -14.79 9.11 -11.65
N SER A 14 -14.45 7.83 -11.47
CA SER A 14 -13.11 7.30 -11.74
C SER A 14 -12.73 7.40 -13.22
N ASP A 15 -13.68 7.20 -14.13
CA ASP A 15 -13.42 7.37 -15.57
C ASP A 15 -13.32 8.86 -15.95
N LEU A 16 -14.15 9.73 -15.36
CA LEU A 16 -14.14 11.17 -15.62
C LEU A 16 -12.88 11.88 -15.14
N ILE A 17 -12.28 11.46 -14.01
CA ILE A 17 -11.01 12.02 -13.54
C ILE A 17 -9.88 11.72 -14.54
N ALA A 18 -9.88 10.53 -15.16
CA ALA A 18 -8.91 10.19 -16.19
C ALA A 18 -9.09 11.05 -17.46
N VAL A 19 -10.34 11.32 -17.85
CA VAL A 19 -10.65 12.20 -19.00
C VAL A 19 -10.24 13.66 -18.76
N ASN A 20 -10.35 14.14 -17.52
CA ASN A 20 -10.02 15.52 -17.16
C ASN A 20 -8.63 15.67 -16.54
N LEU A 21 -7.77 14.66 -16.64
CA LEU A 21 -6.48 14.64 -15.96
C LEU A 21 -5.59 15.82 -16.34
N GLU A 22 -5.62 16.28 -17.59
CA GLU A 22 -4.84 17.46 -18.00
C GLU A 22 -5.25 18.75 -17.28
N LYS A 23 -6.54 18.95 -17.00
CA LYS A 23 -6.98 20.11 -16.20
C LYS A 23 -6.49 20.01 -14.76
N VAL A 24 -6.53 18.81 -14.19
CA VAL A 24 -6.01 18.56 -12.82
C VAL A 24 -4.51 18.84 -12.75
N LYS A 25 -3.76 18.48 -13.81
CA LYS A 25 -2.32 18.76 -13.92
C LYS A 25 -2.04 20.25 -14.01
N GLU A 26 -2.76 20.98 -14.86
CA GLU A 26 -2.68 22.44 -14.98
C GLU A 26 -2.93 23.13 -13.61
N ASP A 27 -4.00 22.73 -12.92
CA ASP A 27 -4.33 23.25 -11.59
C ASP A 27 -3.19 22.99 -10.59
N ILE A 28 -2.64 21.78 -10.53
CA ILE A 28 -1.53 21.43 -9.62
C ILE A 28 -0.29 22.28 -9.93
N GLU A 29 0.06 22.43 -11.20
CA GLU A 29 1.24 23.16 -11.64
C GLU A 29 1.15 24.67 -11.36
N GLU A 30 -0.06 25.24 -11.36
CA GLU A 30 -0.28 26.64 -10.98
C GLU A 30 0.13 26.92 -9.52
N TYR A 31 -0.15 25.99 -8.60
CA TYR A 31 0.21 26.12 -7.18
C TYR A 31 1.71 25.94 -6.90
N LYS A 32 2.48 25.37 -7.85
CA LYS A 32 3.91 25.05 -7.71
C LYS A 32 4.27 24.39 -6.36
N PRO A 33 3.58 23.31 -5.97
CA PRO A 33 3.81 22.68 -4.67
C PRO A 33 5.14 21.91 -4.63
N ASP A 34 5.76 21.84 -3.45
CA ASP A 34 6.90 20.94 -3.21
C ASP A 34 6.47 19.46 -3.23
N TYR A 35 5.24 19.17 -2.76
CA TYR A 35 4.68 17.83 -2.68
C TYR A 35 3.19 17.83 -3.04
N VAL A 36 2.76 16.77 -3.72
CA VAL A 36 1.35 16.47 -3.98
C VAL A 36 0.98 15.20 -3.24
N ILE A 37 0.03 15.30 -2.30
CA ILE A 37 -0.54 14.14 -1.59
C ILE A 37 -1.86 13.80 -2.26
N VAL A 38 -1.96 12.60 -2.82
CA VAL A 38 -3.16 12.11 -3.50
C VAL A 38 -3.87 11.12 -2.60
N ASP A 39 -5.10 11.45 -2.22
CA ASP A 39 -5.99 10.50 -1.57
C ASP A 39 -6.75 9.70 -2.65
N THR A 40 -6.56 8.38 -2.64
CA THR A 40 -7.15 7.48 -3.63
C THR A 40 -8.59 7.13 -3.24
N PRO A 41 -9.45 6.69 -4.18
CA PRO A 41 -10.76 6.17 -3.85
C PRO A 41 -10.72 5.13 -2.72
N GLY A 42 -11.67 5.19 -1.78
CA GLY A 42 -11.72 4.27 -0.64
C GLY A 42 -11.97 2.79 -1.02
N GLN A 43 -12.43 2.54 -2.25
CA GLN A 43 -12.50 1.20 -2.83
C GLN A 43 -11.23 0.93 -3.64
N LEU A 44 -10.41 0.00 -3.16
CA LEU A 44 -9.15 -0.34 -3.81
C LEU A 44 -9.36 -0.79 -5.26
N GLU A 45 -10.45 -1.48 -5.57
CA GLU A 45 -10.70 -1.99 -6.91
C GLU A 45 -10.85 -0.89 -7.96
N LEU A 46 -11.41 0.27 -7.56
CA LEU A 46 -11.57 1.41 -8.46
C LEU A 46 -10.24 2.06 -8.82
N PHE A 47 -9.24 1.98 -7.93
CA PHE A 47 -7.91 2.54 -8.16
C PHE A 47 -6.93 1.53 -8.77
N ALA A 48 -7.01 0.27 -8.39
CA ALA A 48 -6.02 -0.74 -8.78
C ALA A 48 -6.39 -1.50 -10.05
N PHE A 49 -7.67 -1.89 -10.18
CA PHE A 49 -8.10 -2.86 -11.17
C PHE A 49 -8.86 -2.23 -12.35
N ARG A 50 -9.24 -0.94 -12.25
CA ARG A 50 -9.67 -0.15 -13.40
C ARG A 50 -8.50 0.53 -14.06
N GLU A 51 -8.57 0.73 -15.37
CA GLU A 51 -7.50 1.37 -16.15
C GLU A 51 -7.29 2.84 -15.77
N SER A 52 -8.35 3.53 -15.31
CA SER A 52 -8.28 4.92 -14.88
C SER A 52 -7.29 5.14 -13.73
N GLY A 53 -7.23 4.23 -12.76
CA GLY A 53 -6.40 4.40 -11.58
C GLY A 53 -4.89 4.35 -11.88
N PRO A 54 -4.35 3.28 -12.53
CA PRO A 54 -2.97 3.27 -13.01
C PRO A 54 -2.68 4.42 -13.97
N TYR A 55 -3.62 4.76 -14.87
CA TYR A 55 -3.45 5.91 -15.76
C TYR A 55 -3.23 7.21 -14.98
N VAL A 56 -4.08 7.52 -14.00
CA VAL A 56 -3.91 8.70 -13.14
C VAL A 56 -2.61 8.61 -12.34
N ALA A 57 -2.30 7.46 -11.74
CA ALA A 57 -1.10 7.26 -10.94
C ALA A 57 0.21 7.49 -11.73
N HIS A 58 0.22 7.19 -13.03
CA HIS A 58 1.38 7.42 -13.89
C HIS A 58 1.45 8.82 -14.50
N ASN A 59 0.31 9.48 -14.73
CA ASN A 59 0.26 10.68 -15.57
C ASN A 59 -0.03 11.98 -14.79
N LEU A 60 -0.45 11.91 -13.52
CA LEU A 60 -0.63 13.10 -12.67
C LEU A 60 0.68 13.89 -12.52
N SER A 61 0.69 15.23 -12.48
CA SER A 61 1.91 16.05 -12.44
C SER A 61 2.91 15.66 -11.34
N GLY A 62 4.20 15.81 -11.65
CA GLY A 62 5.32 15.45 -10.77
C GLY A 62 6.35 14.58 -11.48
N GLU A 63 7.62 14.74 -11.10
CA GLU A 63 8.74 13.97 -11.67
C GLU A 63 8.81 12.57 -11.07
N ASN A 64 8.79 12.50 -9.74
CA ASN A 64 8.88 11.26 -8.97
C ASN A 64 7.57 10.98 -8.23
N ARG A 65 7.22 9.70 -8.10
CA ARG A 65 5.97 9.25 -7.48
C ARG A 65 6.24 8.05 -6.58
N VAL A 66 5.52 7.98 -5.47
CA VAL A 66 5.58 6.86 -4.53
C VAL A 66 4.18 6.51 -4.05
N VAL A 67 3.88 5.22 -4.02
CA VAL A 67 2.60 4.70 -3.51
C VAL A 67 2.78 4.28 -2.06
N LEU A 68 1.94 4.78 -1.16
CA LEU A 68 1.87 4.27 0.21
C LEU A 68 0.85 3.16 0.27
N PHE A 69 1.28 1.93 0.51
CA PHE A 69 0.36 0.82 0.75
C PHE A 69 0.13 0.66 2.25
N LEU A 70 -1.11 0.93 2.67
CA LEU A 70 -1.48 0.93 4.08
C LEU A 70 -1.91 -0.48 4.51
N PHE A 71 -1.03 -1.17 5.22
CA PHE A 71 -1.41 -2.31 6.04
C PHE A 71 -2.22 -1.79 7.23
N ASP A 72 -3.55 -1.96 7.17
CA ASP A 72 -4.41 -1.66 8.30
C ASP A 72 -4.20 -2.69 9.41
N PHE A 73 -3.79 -2.25 10.59
CA PHE A 73 -3.57 -3.09 11.76
C PHE A 73 -4.79 -3.95 12.11
N THR A 74 -6.00 -3.38 12.02
CA THR A 74 -7.24 -4.08 12.40
C THR A 74 -7.51 -5.29 11.50
N ILE A 75 -7.09 -5.20 10.23
CA ILE A 75 -7.23 -6.27 9.25
C ILE A 75 -6.06 -7.25 9.36
N SER A 76 -4.84 -6.72 9.44
CA SER A 76 -3.59 -7.49 9.28
C SER A 76 -3.07 -8.12 10.59
N SER A 77 -3.84 -8.09 11.66
CA SER A 77 -3.43 -8.57 12.99
C SER A 77 -3.44 -10.09 13.18
N THR A 78 -3.80 -10.87 12.15
CA THR A 78 -3.70 -12.34 12.18
C THR A 78 -2.75 -12.84 11.09
N PRO A 79 -2.08 -14.00 11.27
CA PRO A 79 -1.13 -14.53 10.29
C PRO A 79 -1.71 -14.67 8.87
N PHE A 80 -2.92 -15.24 8.77
CA PHE A 80 -3.60 -15.43 7.49
C PHE A 80 -4.02 -14.13 6.83
N ASN A 81 -4.50 -13.16 7.61
CA ASN A 81 -4.87 -11.86 7.05
C ASN A 81 -3.61 -11.09 6.63
N PHE A 82 -2.55 -11.10 7.44
CA PHE A 82 -1.27 -10.49 7.09
C PHE A 82 -0.73 -11.04 5.75
N LEU A 83 -0.77 -12.36 5.58
CA LEU A 83 -0.36 -13.00 4.33
C LEU A 83 -1.25 -12.62 3.14
N SER A 84 -2.57 -12.56 3.36
CA SER A 84 -3.54 -12.11 2.34
C SER A 84 -3.31 -10.65 1.93
N THR A 85 -3.07 -9.77 2.90
CA THR A 85 -2.74 -8.35 2.67
C THR A 85 -1.39 -8.22 1.96
N THR A 86 -0.43 -9.09 2.27
CA THR A 86 0.88 -9.12 1.58
C THR A 86 0.75 -9.55 0.12
N LEU A 87 -0.16 -10.50 -0.18
CA LEU A 87 -0.48 -10.85 -1.57
C LEU A 87 -1.09 -9.67 -2.32
N LEU A 88 -1.99 -8.93 -1.67
CA LEU A 88 -2.59 -7.72 -2.25
C LEU A 88 -1.56 -6.62 -2.50
N TYR A 89 -0.67 -6.36 -1.53
CA TYR A 89 0.46 -5.45 -1.66
C TYR A 89 1.30 -5.79 -2.91
N ASN A 90 1.73 -7.05 -3.05
CA ASN A 90 2.53 -7.48 -4.20
C ASN A 90 1.77 -7.42 -5.52
N SER A 91 0.46 -7.71 -5.52
CA SER A 91 -0.41 -7.56 -6.69
C SER A 91 -0.46 -6.11 -7.17
N LEU A 92 -0.62 -5.15 -6.25
CA LEU A 92 -0.59 -3.72 -6.59
C LEU A 92 0.77 -3.25 -7.05
N LYS A 93 1.84 -3.73 -6.41
CA LYS A 93 3.20 -3.42 -6.85
C LYS A 93 3.43 -3.85 -8.30
N LEU A 94 2.95 -5.04 -8.69
CA LEU A 94 3.01 -5.53 -10.06
C LEU A 94 2.12 -4.70 -11.01
N ARG A 95 0.90 -4.36 -10.57
CA ARG A 95 -0.10 -3.67 -11.39
C ARG A 95 0.26 -2.21 -11.66
N LEU A 96 0.74 -1.50 -10.64
CA LEU A 96 1.11 -0.09 -10.74
C LEU A 96 2.54 0.09 -11.22
N ASN A 97 3.44 -0.86 -10.97
CA ASN A 97 4.85 -0.76 -11.34
C ASN A 97 5.49 0.60 -10.91
N LEU A 98 5.13 1.07 -9.72
CA LEU A 98 5.65 2.29 -9.10
C LEU A 98 6.40 1.93 -7.80
N PRO A 99 7.36 2.77 -7.35
CA PRO A 99 7.91 2.67 -6.01
C PRO A 99 6.79 2.63 -4.97
N GLN A 100 6.84 1.65 -4.07
CA GLN A 100 5.80 1.45 -3.07
C GLN A 100 6.41 1.30 -1.67
N ILE A 101 5.91 2.09 -0.72
CA ILE A 101 6.28 1.99 0.69
C ILE A 101 5.17 1.25 1.43
N PRO A 102 5.46 0.10 2.05
CA PRO A 102 4.55 -0.57 2.96
C PRO A 102 4.46 0.20 4.29
N VAL A 103 3.26 0.48 4.78
CA VAL A 103 3.02 1.26 6.01
C VAL A 103 2.04 0.52 6.90
N LEU A 104 2.44 0.16 8.12
CA LEU A 104 1.55 -0.46 9.10
C LEU A 104 0.90 0.65 9.91
N THR A 105 -0.39 0.90 9.67
CA THR A 105 -1.14 2.01 10.27
C THR A 105 -1.81 1.61 11.59
N LYS A 106 -2.25 2.59 12.39
CA LYS A 106 -3.04 2.40 13.61
C LYS A 106 -2.34 1.56 14.70
N ILE A 107 -1.01 1.66 14.79
CA ILE A 107 -0.21 0.90 15.78
C ILE A 107 -0.55 1.23 17.24
N ASP A 108 -1.18 2.39 17.47
CA ASP A 108 -1.65 2.85 18.77
C ASP A 108 -2.75 1.95 19.35
N MET A 109 -3.50 1.24 18.51
CA MET A 109 -4.58 0.35 18.96
C MET A 109 -4.08 -0.81 19.80
N ASN A 110 -2.92 -1.40 19.44
CA ASN A 110 -2.27 -2.45 20.23
C ASN A 110 -0.79 -2.57 19.83
N ARG A 111 0.06 -1.85 20.56
CA ARG A 111 1.51 -1.81 20.33
C ARG A 111 2.19 -3.18 20.43
N ARG A 112 1.71 -4.06 21.31
CA ARG A 112 2.29 -5.41 21.47
C ARG A 112 2.03 -6.26 20.23
N MET A 113 0.82 -6.21 19.69
CA MET A 113 0.49 -6.91 18.45
C MET A 113 1.17 -6.27 17.24
N ALA A 114 1.27 -4.93 17.19
CA ALA A 114 2.03 -4.26 16.13
C ALA A 114 3.50 -4.71 16.11
N LYS A 115 4.15 -4.82 17.27
CA LYS A 115 5.49 -5.40 17.39
C LYS A 115 5.54 -6.84 16.86
N LYS A 116 4.54 -7.65 17.18
CA LYS A 116 4.45 -9.04 16.70
C LYS A 116 4.33 -9.12 15.16
N ILE A 117 3.56 -8.22 14.54
CA ILE A 117 3.52 -8.09 13.07
C ILE A 117 4.90 -7.72 12.52
N MET A 118 5.61 -6.80 13.18
CA MET A 118 6.99 -6.48 12.78
C MET A 118 7.92 -7.68 12.89
N ASP A 119 7.78 -8.50 13.94
CA ASP A 119 8.57 -9.74 14.11
C ASP A 119 8.29 -10.75 12.97
N TRP A 120 7.03 -10.85 12.49
CA TRP A 120 6.70 -11.66 11.30
C TRP A 120 7.43 -11.21 10.03
N CYS A 121 7.72 -9.91 9.91
CA CYS A 121 8.35 -9.33 8.73
C CYS A 121 9.88 -9.47 8.79
N THR A 122 10.48 -9.31 9.98
CA THR A 122 11.94 -9.35 10.18
C THR A 122 12.47 -10.76 10.35
N ASP A 123 11.68 -11.65 10.95
CA ASP A 123 11.94 -13.09 11.05
C ASP A 123 10.71 -13.88 10.54
N PRO A 124 10.64 -14.15 9.23
CA PRO A 124 9.52 -14.88 8.63
C PRO A 124 9.25 -16.26 9.25
N HIS A 125 10.22 -16.88 9.94
CA HIS A 125 9.99 -18.15 10.63
C HIS A 125 8.97 -18.01 11.77
N THR A 126 8.88 -16.82 12.39
CA THR A 126 7.85 -16.55 13.40
C THR A 126 6.44 -16.60 12.80
N LEU A 127 6.27 -16.09 11.58
CA LEU A 127 5.00 -16.15 10.84
C LEU A 127 4.67 -17.60 10.45
N GLU A 128 5.64 -18.35 9.93
CA GLU A 128 5.48 -19.76 9.56
C GLU A 128 4.97 -20.61 10.72
N LYS A 129 5.55 -20.40 11.91
CA LYS A 129 5.17 -21.11 13.13
C LYS A 129 3.71 -20.86 13.48
N GLU A 130 3.22 -19.63 13.31
CA GLU A 130 1.84 -19.29 13.62
C GLU A 130 0.84 -19.80 12.60
N ILE A 131 1.18 -19.76 11.30
CA ILE A 131 0.38 -20.40 10.25
C ILE A 131 0.26 -21.91 10.55
N SER A 132 1.33 -22.52 11.07
CA SER A 132 1.40 -23.95 11.40
C SER A 132 0.60 -24.37 12.65
N VAL A 133 0.02 -23.43 13.40
CA VAL A 133 -0.86 -23.74 14.55
C VAL A 133 -2.23 -24.23 14.05
N GLU A 134 -2.78 -23.61 13.01
CA GLU A 134 -4.05 -24.01 12.38
C GLU A 134 -3.80 -25.10 11.32
N LYS A 135 -3.49 -26.32 11.76
CA LYS A 135 -3.18 -27.44 10.86
C LYS A 135 -4.43 -27.99 10.18
N GLY A 136 -4.34 -28.13 8.85
CA GLY A 136 -5.29 -28.89 8.04
C GLY A 136 -6.23 -28.03 7.20
N GLY A 137 -6.76 -28.64 6.13
CA GLY A 137 -7.65 -27.99 5.18
C GLY A 137 -6.95 -27.17 4.09
N GLU A 138 -7.73 -26.74 3.11
CA GLU A 138 -7.25 -26.03 1.92
C GLU A 138 -6.63 -24.66 2.27
N ARG A 139 -7.19 -23.95 3.25
CA ARG A 139 -6.70 -22.64 3.70
C ARG A 139 -5.27 -22.71 4.22
N TYR A 140 -4.95 -23.74 5.02
CA TYR A 140 -3.60 -23.94 5.55
C TYR A 140 -2.58 -24.24 4.44
N LEU A 141 -2.95 -25.13 3.51
CA LEU A 141 -2.09 -25.48 2.37
C LEU A 141 -1.81 -24.25 1.50
N LEU A 142 -2.84 -23.49 1.15
CA LEU A 142 -2.70 -22.26 0.36
C LEU A 142 -1.79 -21.25 1.06
N ALA A 143 -2.02 -20.99 2.35
CA ALA A 143 -1.20 -20.06 3.11
C ALA A 143 0.26 -20.50 3.19
N THR A 144 0.51 -21.80 3.38
CA THR A 144 1.87 -22.33 3.46
C THR A 144 2.61 -22.19 2.13
N GLU A 145 1.97 -22.49 1.00
CA GLU A 145 2.60 -22.36 -0.32
C GLU A 145 2.85 -20.89 -0.71
N ILE A 146 1.89 -19.99 -0.43
CA ILE A 146 2.08 -18.56 -0.63
C ILE A 146 3.22 -18.05 0.25
N PHE A 147 3.24 -18.41 1.53
CA PHE A 147 4.30 -18.00 2.46
C PHE A 147 5.69 -18.46 2.00
N ARG A 148 5.82 -19.72 1.55
CA ARG A 148 7.08 -20.26 1.01
C ARG A 148 7.52 -19.49 -0.23
N ALA A 149 6.60 -19.22 -1.15
CA ALA A 149 6.90 -18.45 -2.35
C ALA A 149 7.36 -17.03 -2.01
N PHE A 150 6.67 -16.35 -1.08
CA PHE A 150 7.03 -15.00 -0.65
C PHE A 150 8.37 -14.96 0.08
N SER A 151 8.62 -15.91 0.97
CA SER A 151 9.89 -16.00 1.71
C SER A 151 11.07 -16.23 0.75
N ARG A 152 10.92 -17.15 -0.21
CA ARG A 152 11.96 -17.46 -1.21
C ARG A 152 12.28 -16.26 -2.10
N LEU A 153 11.26 -15.47 -2.45
CA LEU A 153 11.40 -14.34 -3.37
C LEU A 153 11.61 -12.99 -2.64
N SER A 154 11.75 -13.01 -1.30
CA SER A 154 11.84 -11.79 -0.47
C SER A 154 10.69 -10.80 -0.73
N LEU A 155 9.46 -11.33 -0.89
CA LEU A 155 8.24 -10.55 -1.16
C LEU A 155 7.45 -10.20 0.10
N ILE A 156 7.93 -10.58 1.29
CA ILE A 156 7.35 -10.15 2.56
C ILE A 156 7.91 -8.75 2.87
N PRO A 157 7.09 -7.69 2.82
CA PRO A 157 7.56 -6.34 3.10
C PRO A 157 7.83 -6.16 4.60
N VAL A 158 8.76 -5.27 4.93
CA VAL A 158 8.90 -4.72 6.29
C VAL A 158 8.20 -3.36 6.31
N PRO A 159 6.96 -3.26 6.83
CA PRO A 159 6.21 -2.01 6.82
C PRO A 159 6.79 -1.00 7.82
N LEU A 160 6.67 0.29 7.51
CA LEU A 160 6.93 1.35 8.49
C LEU A 160 5.74 1.44 9.47
N PRO A 161 5.95 1.20 10.77
CA PRO A 161 4.86 1.30 11.75
C PRO A 161 4.54 2.76 12.05
N VAL A 162 3.30 3.18 11.88
CA VAL A 162 2.85 4.56 12.11
C VAL A 162 1.51 4.65 12.83
N SER A 163 1.30 5.75 13.53
CA SER A 163 0.00 6.16 14.09
C SER A 163 -0.31 7.59 13.68
N ALA A 164 -1.40 7.78 12.95
CA ALA A 164 -1.89 9.11 12.61
C ALA A 164 -2.45 9.89 13.83
N ILE A 165 -2.81 9.19 14.91
CA ILE A 165 -3.35 9.79 16.15
C ILE A 165 -2.22 10.28 17.06
N THR A 166 -1.24 9.42 17.30
CA THR A 166 -0.13 9.72 18.22
C THR A 166 1.08 10.34 17.53
N TRP A 167 1.07 10.39 16.20
CA TRP A 167 2.18 10.86 15.36
C TRP A 167 3.43 9.97 15.36
N ASP A 168 3.37 8.82 16.03
CA ASP A 168 4.45 7.85 16.05
C ASP A 168 4.81 7.37 14.64
N GLY A 169 6.11 7.26 14.37
CA GLY A 169 6.66 6.73 13.11
C GLY A 169 6.55 7.65 11.89
N MET A 170 5.83 8.77 11.99
CA MET A 170 5.61 9.69 10.87
C MET A 170 6.89 10.37 10.36
N LEU A 171 7.87 10.65 11.23
CA LEU A 171 9.18 11.18 10.83
C LEU A 171 9.94 10.18 9.94
N ASN A 172 9.90 8.89 10.30
CA ASN A 172 10.53 7.84 9.51
C ASN A 172 9.82 7.65 8.17
N LEU A 173 8.48 7.74 8.16
CA LEU A 173 7.69 7.73 6.92
C LEU A 173 8.05 8.91 6.01
N GLY A 174 8.11 10.12 6.56
CA GLY A 174 8.52 11.31 5.80
C GLY A 174 9.93 11.18 5.21
N SER A 175 10.86 10.63 5.97
CA SER A 175 12.24 10.37 5.51
C SER A 175 12.27 9.33 4.37
N ALA A 176 11.50 8.24 4.51
CA ALA A 176 11.41 7.21 3.46
C ALA A 176 10.78 7.75 2.17
N ILE A 177 9.73 8.59 2.29
CA ILE A 177 9.10 9.27 1.14
C ILE A 177 10.11 10.21 0.47
N ALA A 178 10.79 11.06 1.24
CA ALA A 178 11.77 12.02 0.71
C ALA A 178 12.92 11.31 0.00
N ASN A 179 13.42 10.20 0.55
CA ASN A 179 14.48 9.40 -0.07
C ASN A 179 14.07 8.87 -1.44
N ILE A 180 12.85 8.35 -1.58
CA ILE A 180 12.35 7.86 -2.88
C ILE A 180 12.12 9.01 -3.85
N LEU A 181 11.49 10.09 -3.40
CA LEU A 181 11.14 11.23 -4.27
C LEU A 181 12.35 12.05 -4.72
N ARG A 182 13.46 12.03 -3.98
CA ARG A 182 14.73 12.67 -4.38
C ARG A 182 15.61 11.77 -5.26
N GLY A 183 15.11 10.58 -5.64
CA GLY A 183 15.82 9.65 -6.51
C GLY A 183 16.77 8.68 -5.80
N GLY A 184 16.73 8.63 -4.47
CA GLY A 184 17.75 7.99 -3.65
C GLY A 184 19.08 8.72 -3.83
N GLU A 185 19.57 9.41 -2.79
CA GLU A 185 21.00 9.71 -2.78
C GLU A 185 21.71 8.35 -2.81
N GLU A 186 22.29 7.99 -3.97
CA GLU A 186 23.48 7.15 -3.97
C GLU A 186 24.49 7.88 -3.09
N TYR A 187 24.49 7.59 -1.79
CA TYR A 187 25.64 7.81 -0.94
C TYR A 187 26.76 6.92 -1.48
N SER A 188 27.44 7.45 -2.49
CA SER A 188 28.77 7.05 -2.87
C SER A 188 29.73 7.84 -1.99
N GLU A 189 30.03 7.30 -0.82
CA GLU A 189 31.31 7.48 -0.12
C GLU A 189 31.82 6.13 0.38
#